data_AF-A0A8B7ZRI8-F1
#
_entry.id   AF-A0A8B7ZRI8-F1
#
_cell.length_a   1.000
_cell.length_b   1.000
_cell.length_c   1.000
_cell.angle_alpha   90.00
_cell.angle_beta   90.00
_cell.angle_gamma   90.00
#
_symmetry.space_group_name_H-M   'P 1'
#
loop_
_entity.id
_entity.type
_entity.pdbx_description
1 polymer ?
#
loop_
_entity_poly.entity_id
_entity_poly.type
_entity_poly.pdbx_seq_one_letter_code
_entity_poly.pdbx_strand_id
1 'polypeptide(L)'
;MLVTQSKEDDVMDKLVGIPWRKVCKMVPTRNIHQCRNHWKDKLCWSVGNRTRRRWTDAESADLIKSVYNLDVNEESDIDWVKLHKEFWERAPSPSKLSQMWYILKLRHLDNYHFMTFEEILDQLYHKVLPVLKGRLKKQEAAKAKMKSKESISSSEDDSSSEEDDDWY
;
A
#
# COMPACT_ATOMS: atom_id res chain seq x y z
N MET A 1 -12.11 -16.11 15.96
CA MET A 1 -10.84 -15.50 15.51
C MET A 1 -9.88 -16.48 14.81
N LEU A 2 -10.11 -17.81 14.81
CA LEU A 2 -9.17 -18.77 14.19
C LEU A 2 -9.27 -18.92 12.66
N VAL A 3 -10.45 -18.66 12.06
CA VAL A 3 -10.70 -18.92 10.63
C VAL A 3 -10.00 -17.91 9.69
N THR A 4 -9.72 -16.70 10.16
CA THR A 4 -9.02 -15.66 9.38
C THR A 4 -7.51 -15.93 9.34
N GLN A 5 -6.93 -16.35 10.47
CA GLN A 5 -5.51 -16.70 10.59
C GLN A 5 -5.11 -17.83 9.62
N SER A 6 -5.93 -18.88 9.51
CA SER A 6 -5.65 -20.02 8.61
C SER A 6 -5.65 -19.62 7.12
N LYS A 7 -6.54 -18.71 6.71
CA LYS A 7 -6.56 -18.21 5.32
C LYS A 7 -5.37 -17.31 5.01
N GLU A 8 -4.89 -16.56 5.99
CA GLU A 8 -3.72 -15.67 5.87
C GLU A 8 -2.44 -16.49 5.74
N ASP A 9 -2.26 -17.52 6.58
CA ASP A 9 -1.09 -18.39 6.54
C ASP A 9 -1.03 -19.18 5.21
N ASP A 10 -2.16 -19.69 4.71
CA ASP A 10 -2.27 -20.36 3.40
C ASP A 10 -1.93 -19.43 2.22
N VAL A 11 -2.23 -18.13 2.35
CA VAL A 11 -1.91 -17.13 1.33
C VAL A 11 -0.43 -16.76 1.40
N MET A 12 0.12 -16.64 2.60
CA MET A 12 1.54 -16.35 2.81
C MET A 12 2.44 -17.46 2.26
N ASP A 13 2.06 -18.72 2.45
CA ASP A 13 2.76 -19.86 1.85
C ASP A 13 2.76 -19.80 0.31
N LYS A 14 1.67 -19.30 -0.30
CA LYS A 14 1.59 -19.09 -1.75
C LYS A 14 2.40 -17.90 -2.26
N LEU A 15 2.82 -16.99 -1.38
CA LEU A 15 3.60 -15.80 -1.73
C LEU A 15 5.10 -16.03 -1.53
N VAL A 16 5.48 -16.96 -0.67
CA VAL A 16 6.86 -17.34 -0.35
C VAL A 16 7.18 -18.70 -1.00
N GLY A 17 8.46 -19.00 -1.30
CA GLY A 17 8.85 -20.36 -1.71
C GLY A 17 8.42 -20.85 -3.10
N ILE A 18 7.89 -20.00 -3.98
CA ILE A 18 7.48 -20.41 -5.33
C ILE A 18 8.68 -21.00 -6.12
N PRO A 19 8.60 -22.26 -6.59
CA PRO A 19 9.70 -22.91 -7.30
C PRO A 19 9.78 -22.43 -8.76
N TRP A 20 10.35 -21.24 -8.97
CA TRP A 20 10.39 -20.58 -10.28
C TRP A 20 11.01 -21.42 -11.40
N ARG A 21 11.93 -22.33 -11.08
CA ARG A 21 12.49 -23.32 -12.03
C ARG A 21 11.40 -24.23 -12.60
N LYS A 22 10.45 -24.69 -11.78
CA LYS A 22 9.32 -25.51 -12.24
C LYS A 22 8.32 -24.67 -13.02
N VAL A 23 8.01 -23.46 -12.56
CA VAL A 23 7.10 -22.52 -13.23
C VAL A 23 7.58 -22.19 -14.65
N CYS A 24 8.87 -21.90 -14.83
CA CYS A 24 9.45 -21.62 -16.15
C CYS A 24 9.34 -22.82 -17.10
N LYS A 25 9.49 -24.06 -16.61
CA LYS A 25 9.28 -25.27 -17.43
C LYS A 25 7.84 -25.40 -17.93
N MET A 26 6.87 -24.89 -17.18
CA MET A 26 5.45 -24.89 -17.57
C MET A 26 5.08 -23.71 -18.49
N VAL A 27 5.91 -22.66 -18.53
CA VAL A 27 5.70 -21.46 -19.36
C VAL A 27 6.87 -21.33 -20.34
N PRO A 28 6.89 -22.10 -21.45
CA PRO A 28 8.06 -22.23 -22.31
C PRO A 28 8.45 -20.93 -23.03
N THR A 29 7.53 -19.97 -23.17
CA THR A 29 7.78 -18.67 -23.80
C THR A 29 8.50 -17.67 -22.89
N ARG A 30 8.70 -18.01 -21.61
CA ARG A 30 9.24 -17.10 -20.59
C ARG A 30 10.32 -17.78 -19.76
N ASN A 31 11.37 -17.02 -19.46
CA ASN A 31 12.42 -17.49 -18.55
C ASN A 31 12.02 -17.29 -17.07
N ILE A 32 12.78 -17.91 -16.17
CA ILE A 32 12.58 -17.84 -14.71
C ILE A 32 12.41 -16.41 -14.20
N HIS A 33 13.26 -15.48 -14.66
CA HIS A 33 13.24 -14.09 -14.23
C HIS A 33 11.97 -13.37 -14.70
N GLN A 34 11.55 -13.61 -15.94
CA GLN A 34 10.32 -13.06 -16.50
C GLN A 34 9.08 -13.57 -15.76
N CYS A 35 9.01 -14.88 -15.47
CA CYS A 35 7.93 -15.46 -14.67
C CYS A 35 7.87 -14.82 -13.26
N ARG A 36 9.02 -14.71 -12.58
CA ARG A 36 9.10 -14.11 -11.25
C ARG A 36 8.69 -12.64 -11.25
N ASN A 37 9.15 -11.85 -12.22
CA ASN A 37 8.81 -10.43 -12.32
C ASN A 37 7.32 -10.25 -12.64
N HIS A 38 6.79 -11.02 -13.59
CA HIS A 38 5.36 -10.95 -13.91
C HIS A 38 4.48 -11.29 -12.70
N TRP A 39 4.87 -12.30 -11.91
CA TRP A 39 4.20 -12.60 -10.65
C TRP A 39 4.29 -11.45 -9.65
N LYS A 40 5.50 -10.97 -9.36
CA LYS A 40 5.76 -9.91 -8.39
C LYS A 40 5.06 -8.59 -8.74
N ASP A 41 4.95 -8.27 -10.03
CA ASP A 41 4.44 -6.97 -10.47
C ASP A 41 2.94 -6.99 -10.78
N LYS A 42 2.39 -8.16 -11.16
CA LYS A 42 1.01 -8.30 -11.63
C LYS A 42 0.22 -9.32 -10.82
N LEU A 43 0.60 -10.60 -10.86
CA LEU A 43 -0.24 -11.70 -10.38
C LEU A 43 -0.33 -11.79 -8.85
N CYS A 44 0.66 -11.32 -8.09
CA CYS A 44 0.63 -11.40 -6.63
C CYS A 44 -0.58 -10.67 -6.00
N TRP A 45 -1.16 -9.70 -6.70
CA TRP A 45 -2.39 -9.02 -6.27
C TRP A 45 -3.63 -9.91 -6.36
N SER A 46 -3.71 -10.87 -7.29
CA SER A 46 -4.88 -11.74 -7.39
C SER A 46 -4.95 -12.79 -6.27
N VAL A 47 -3.85 -13.02 -5.56
CA VAL A 47 -3.83 -13.91 -4.40
C VAL A 47 -4.67 -13.29 -3.28
N GLY A 48 -5.67 -14.03 -2.80
CA GLY A 48 -6.55 -13.60 -1.71
C GLY A 48 -7.60 -12.57 -2.09
N ASN A 49 -7.97 -12.45 -3.38
CA ASN A 49 -8.95 -11.48 -3.89
C ASN A 49 -8.60 -10.02 -3.57
N ARG A 50 -7.31 -9.67 -3.59
CA ARG A 50 -6.86 -8.30 -3.32
C ARG A 50 -6.98 -7.44 -4.57
N THR A 51 -7.47 -6.21 -4.39
CA THR A 51 -7.53 -5.22 -5.48
C THR A 51 -6.27 -4.38 -5.46
N ARG A 52 -5.65 -4.21 -6.64
CA ARG A 52 -4.52 -3.29 -6.80
C ARG A 52 -4.95 -1.88 -6.45
N ARG A 53 -4.38 -1.31 -5.38
CA ARG A 53 -4.62 0.07 -4.95
C ARG A 53 -3.32 0.87 -4.86
N ARG A 54 -3.47 2.19 -4.81
CA ARG A 54 -2.35 3.09 -4.54
C ARG A 54 -1.96 3.00 -3.07
N TRP A 55 -0.65 2.98 -2.82
CA TRP A 55 -0.12 3.14 -1.48
C TRP A 55 -0.40 4.54 -0.96
N THR A 56 -0.89 4.63 0.26
CA THR A 56 -1.40 5.85 0.88
C THR A 56 -0.42 6.43 1.90
N ASP A 57 -0.63 7.69 2.26
CA ASP A 57 0.12 8.32 3.35
C ASP A 57 -0.12 7.61 4.70
N ALA A 58 -1.31 7.03 4.91
CA ALA A 58 -1.64 6.26 6.10
C ALA A 58 -0.77 5.00 6.24
N GLU A 59 -0.68 4.24 5.14
CA GLU A 59 0.16 3.03 5.09
C GLU A 59 1.65 3.38 5.21
N SER A 60 2.07 4.53 4.66
CA SER A 60 3.45 5.03 4.82
C SER A 60 3.74 5.38 6.28
N ALA A 61 2.82 6.06 6.95
CA ALA A 61 2.94 6.41 8.36
C ALA A 61 2.98 5.17 9.26
N ASP A 62 2.16 4.16 8.97
CA ASP A 62 2.17 2.91 9.72
C ASP A 62 3.45 2.12 9.47
N LEU A 63 3.96 2.07 8.24
CA LEU A 63 5.23 1.41 7.93
C LEU A 63 6.40 2.06 8.68
N ILE A 64 6.47 3.40 8.73
CA ILE A 64 7.50 4.11 9.51
C ILE A 64 7.45 3.71 10.99
N LYS A 65 6.27 3.76 11.62
CA LYS A 65 6.14 3.38 13.03
C LYS A 65 6.53 1.92 13.26
N SER A 66 6.10 1.03 12.36
CA SER A 66 6.32 -0.40 12.55
C SER A 66 7.81 -0.72 12.44
N VAL A 67 8.52 -0.16 11.46
CA VAL A 67 9.98 -0.35 11.34
C VAL A 67 10.72 0.30 12.52
N TYR A 68 10.32 1.49 12.96
CA TYR A 68 10.92 2.14 14.13
C TYR A 68 10.77 1.31 15.41
N ASN A 69 9.64 0.63 15.58
CA ASN A 69 9.38 -0.22 16.74
C ASN A 69 10.06 -1.60 16.68
N LEU A 70 10.69 -1.98 15.56
CA LEU A 70 11.41 -3.26 15.47
C LEU A 70 12.74 -3.25 16.23
N ASP A 71 13.24 -2.06 16.61
CA ASP A 71 14.48 -1.87 17.37
C ASP A 71 15.67 -2.64 16.76
N VAL A 72 15.77 -2.56 15.43
CA VAL A 72 16.86 -3.18 14.65
C VAL A 72 17.94 -2.16 14.34
N ASN A 73 19.20 -2.58 14.34
CA ASN A 73 20.35 -1.69 14.11
C ASN A 73 20.64 -1.47 12.62
N GLU A 74 20.30 -2.45 11.77
CA GLU A 74 20.51 -2.37 10.33
C GLU A 74 19.22 -2.68 9.55
N GLU A 75 19.15 -2.14 8.33
CA GLU A 75 18.05 -2.45 7.41
C GLU A 75 18.05 -3.92 6.97
N SER A 76 19.22 -4.56 6.96
CA SER A 76 19.42 -5.99 6.68
C SER A 76 18.63 -6.89 7.63
N ASP A 77 18.49 -6.44 8.88
CA ASP A 77 17.92 -7.21 9.98
C ASP A 77 16.39 -7.14 10.01
N ILE A 78 15.78 -6.32 9.13
CA ILE A 78 14.33 -6.24 9.02
C ILE A 78 13.79 -7.55 8.44
N ASP A 79 13.09 -8.31 9.27
CA ASP A 79 12.28 -9.45 8.82
C ASP A 79 11.03 -8.95 8.08
N TRP A 80 11.18 -8.73 6.77
CA TRP A 80 10.09 -8.31 5.89
C TRP A 80 8.96 -9.33 5.81
N VAL A 81 9.21 -10.62 6.08
CA VAL A 81 8.17 -11.65 6.05
C VAL A 81 7.28 -11.52 7.28
N LYS A 82 7.88 -11.36 8.46
CA LYS A 82 7.15 -11.12 9.71
C LYS A 82 6.39 -9.80 9.65
N LEU A 83 7.05 -8.71 9.25
CA LEU A 83 6.43 -7.40 9.13
C LEU A 83 5.27 -7.40 8.12
N HIS A 84 5.41 -8.13 7.01
CA HIS A 84 4.36 -8.22 5.99
C HIS A 84 3.04 -8.79 6.49
N LYS A 85 3.04 -9.60 7.56
CA LYS A 85 1.78 -10.10 8.17
C LYS A 85 0.87 -8.96 8.63
N GLU A 86 1.45 -7.87 9.16
CA GLU A 86 0.70 -6.67 9.59
C GLU A 86 0.20 -5.80 8.43
N PHE A 87 0.76 -6.02 7.24
CA PHE A 87 0.51 -5.24 6.03
C PHE A 87 -0.09 -6.09 4.90
N TRP A 88 -0.56 -7.31 5.18
CA TRP A 88 -0.87 -8.30 4.13
C TRP A 88 -2.00 -7.88 3.18
N GLU A 89 -2.97 -7.10 3.69
CA GLU A 89 -4.07 -6.52 2.90
C GLU A 89 -3.61 -5.35 2.02
N ARG A 90 -2.51 -4.69 2.40
CA ARG A 90 -2.03 -3.42 1.85
C ARG A 90 -0.88 -3.62 0.87
N ALA A 91 -0.04 -4.59 1.18
CA ALA A 91 1.10 -5.02 0.38
C ALA A 91 0.87 -6.45 -0.11
N PRO A 92 1.03 -6.74 -1.41
CA PRO A 92 0.79 -8.06 -1.96
C PRO A 92 1.88 -9.09 -1.61
N SER A 93 3.09 -8.64 -1.24
CA SER A 93 4.22 -9.51 -0.89
C SER A 93 5.24 -8.78 0.00
N PRO A 94 6.10 -9.51 0.73
CA PRO A 94 7.19 -8.94 1.52
C PRO A 94 8.15 -8.07 0.68
N SER A 95 8.49 -8.52 -0.54
CA SER A 95 9.33 -7.74 -1.46
C SER A 95 8.67 -6.44 -1.91
N LYS A 96 7.33 -6.40 -1.95
CA LYS A 96 6.62 -5.16 -2.25
C LYS A 96 6.68 -4.21 -1.05
N LEU A 97 6.60 -4.73 0.17
CA LEU A 97 6.72 -3.93 1.39
C LEU A 97 8.11 -3.30 1.50
N SER A 98 9.18 -4.07 1.26
CA SER A 98 10.55 -3.52 1.23
C SER A 98 10.75 -2.51 0.11
N GLN A 99 10.13 -2.71 -1.06
CA GLN A 99 10.13 -1.69 -2.12
C GLN A 99 9.41 -0.41 -1.69
N MET A 100 8.30 -0.51 -0.93
CA MET A 100 7.61 0.68 -0.43
C MET A 100 8.46 1.43 0.60
N TRP A 101 9.19 0.72 1.46
CA TRP A 101 10.17 1.32 2.36
C TRP A 101 11.26 2.08 1.59
N TYR A 102 11.82 1.47 0.55
CA TYR A 102 12.80 2.12 -0.31
C TYR A 102 12.26 3.40 -0.98
N ILE A 103 11.04 3.34 -1.55
CA ILE A 103 10.39 4.50 -2.16
C ILE A 103 10.12 5.60 -1.12
N LEU A 104 9.80 5.23 0.11
CA LEU A 104 9.54 6.15 1.20
C LEU A 104 10.80 6.94 1.56
N LYS A 105 11.94 6.26 1.71
CA LYS A 105 13.25 6.91 1.88
C LYS A 105 13.55 7.87 0.74
N LEU A 106 13.48 7.39 -0.50
CA LEU A 106 13.74 8.19 -1.70
C LEU A 106 12.88 9.46 -1.81
N ARG A 107 11.61 9.39 -1.40
CA ARG A 107 10.67 10.50 -1.56
C ARG A 107 10.86 11.59 -0.50
N HIS A 108 11.33 11.21 0.68
CA HIS A 108 11.26 12.06 1.86
C HIS A 108 12.62 12.43 2.44
N LEU A 109 13.68 11.72 2.06
CA LEU A 109 15.04 11.95 2.53
C LEU A 109 15.95 12.28 1.36
N ASP A 110 16.44 13.51 1.36
CA ASP A 110 17.53 13.90 0.48
C ASP A 110 18.83 13.26 0.98
N ASN A 111 19.68 12.79 0.07
CA ASN A 111 21.01 12.25 0.39
C ASN A 111 21.02 11.09 1.40
N TYR A 112 19.95 10.29 1.47
CA TYR A 112 19.84 9.16 2.42
C TYR A 112 20.95 8.10 2.29
N HIS A 113 21.65 8.05 1.15
CA HIS A 113 22.81 7.16 0.95
C HIS A 113 24.01 7.48 1.87
N PHE A 114 24.06 8.69 2.43
CA PHE A 114 25.11 9.12 3.36
C PHE A 114 24.68 9.10 4.83
N MET A 115 23.45 8.64 5.10
CA MET A 115 22.91 8.57 6.46
C MET A 115 23.07 7.15 7.01
N THR A 116 23.26 7.04 8.32
CA THR A 116 23.17 5.75 9.01
C THR A 116 21.72 5.27 9.04
N PHE A 117 21.51 3.99 9.31
CA PHE A 117 20.16 3.46 9.43
C PHE A 117 19.38 4.12 10.59
N GLU A 118 20.04 4.37 11.72
CA GLU A 118 19.49 5.10 12.86
C GLU A 118 19.08 6.53 12.46
N GLU A 119 19.94 7.27 11.77
CA GLU A 119 19.63 8.61 11.27
C GLU A 119 18.45 8.61 10.30
N ILE A 120 18.36 7.61 9.42
CA ILE A 120 17.22 7.42 8.52
C ILE A 120 15.95 7.22 9.34
N LEU A 121 15.97 6.31 10.32
CA LEU A 121 14.81 6.03 11.18
C LEU A 121 14.35 7.28 11.94
N ASP A 122 15.28 8.01 12.55
CA ASP A 122 14.98 9.22 13.30
C ASP A 122 14.40 10.32 12.40
N GLN A 123 14.96 10.52 11.21
CA GLN A 123 14.41 11.51 10.28
C GLN A 123 13.00 11.11 9.81
N LEU A 124 12.79 9.84 9.49
CA LEU A 124 11.46 9.37 9.08
C LEU A 124 10.44 9.49 10.23
N TYR A 125 10.82 9.12 11.44
CA TYR A 125 9.92 9.11 12.59
C TYR A 125 9.64 10.52 13.14
N HIS A 126 10.65 11.37 13.28
CA HIS A 126 10.48 12.69 13.89
C HIS A 126 10.11 13.79 12.89
N LYS A 127 10.55 13.71 11.63
CA LYS A 127 10.27 14.77 10.62
C LYS A 127 9.17 14.38 9.64
N VAL A 128 9.22 13.17 9.09
CA VAL A 128 8.31 12.77 8.00
C VAL A 128 6.95 12.32 8.54
N LEU A 129 6.93 11.51 9.60
CA LEU A 129 5.69 10.99 10.17
C LEU A 129 4.70 12.08 10.62
N PRO A 130 5.11 13.19 11.29
CA PRO A 130 4.18 14.27 11.62
C PRO A 130 3.59 14.96 10.39
N VAL A 131 4.37 15.13 9.32
CA VAL A 131 3.91 15.72 8.05
C VAL A 131 2.84 14.82 7.44
N LEU A 132 3.08 13.51 7.37
CA LEU A 132 2.11 12.54 6.88
C LEU A 132 0.81 12.62 7.71
N LYS A 133 0.90 12.52 9.04
CA LYS A 133 -0.27 12.65 9.94
C LYS A 133 -1.03 13.96 9.71
N GLY A 134 -0.33 15.08 9.50
CA GLY A 134 -0.93 16.36 9.16
C GLY A 134 -1.70 16.34 7.84
N ARG A 135 -1.17 15.69 6.80
CA ARG A 135 -1.87 15.52 5.52
C ARG A 135 -3.13 14.66 5.67
N LEU A 136 -3.07 13.57 6.43
CA LEU A 136 -4.24 12.72 6.70
C LEU A 136 -5.38 13.52 7.36
N LYS A 137 -5.09 14.26 8.44
CA LYS A 137 -6.09 15.08 9.14
C LYS A 137 -6.75 16.11 8.22
N LYS A 138 -5.97 16.74 7.33
CA LYS A 138 -6.50 17.68 6.33
C LYS A 138 -7.43 17.00 5.33
N GLN A 139 -7.07 15.80 4.86
CA GLN A 139 -7.92 15.01 3.95
C GLN A 139 -9.23 14.59 4.61
N GLU A 140 -9.20 14.17 5.88
CA GLU A 140 -10.40 13.81 6.65
C GLU A 140 -11.32 15.02 6.83
N ALA A 141 -10.77 16.18 7.20
CA ALA A 141 -11.55 17.41 7.34
C ALA A 141 -12.17 17.88 6.00
N ALA A 142 -11.46 17.73 4.89
CA ALA A 142 -11.99 18.06 3.56
C ALA A 142 -13.14 17.13 3.15
N LYS A 143 -13.00 15.81 3.40
CA LYS A 143 -14.06 14.83 3.13
C LYS A 143 -15.30 15.07 3.98
N ALA A 144 -15.14 15.42 5.26
CA ALA A 144 -16.25 15.76 6.13
C ALA A 144 -17.05 16.98 5.63
N LYS A 145 -16.34 18.02 5.14
CA LYS A 145 -16.96 19.22 4.55
C LYS A 145 -17.68 18.97 3.23
N MET A 146 -17.21 18.03 2.41
CA MET A 146 -17.90 17.64 1.17
C MET A 146 -19.18 16.86 1.47
N LYS A 147 -19.10 15.89 2.38
CA LYS A 147 -20.25 15.08 2.79
C LYS A 147 -21.38 15.92 3.38
N SER A 148 -21.07 16.99 4.13
CA SER A 148 -22.09 17.90 4.65
C SER A 148 -22.75 18.79 3.60
N LYS A 149 -22.08 19.06 2.47
CA LYS A 149 -22.63 19.88 1.37
C LYS A 149 -23.52 19.05 0.44
N GLU A 150 -23.19 17.79 0.24
CA GLU A 150 -23.95 16.87 -0.61
C GLU A 150 -25.33 16.53 0.00
N SER A 151 -25.43 16.46 1.33
CA SER A 151 -26.72 16.27 2.02
C SER A 151 -27.64 17.50 2.00
N ILE A 152 -27.13 18.68 1.64
CA ILE A 152 -27.91 19.94 1.60
C ILE A 152 -28.51 20.17 0.20
N SER A 153 -28.00 19.50 -0.85
CA SER A 153 -28.40 19.73 -2.24
C SER A 153 -29.55 18.83 -2.74
N SER A 154 -30.09 17.93 -1.90
CA SER A 154 -31.10 16.95 -2.31
C SER A 154 -32.55 17.38 -2.04
N SER A 155 -32.83 18.67 -1.83
CA SER A 155 -34.18 19.14 -1.45
C SER A 155 -34.69 20.37 -2.21
N GLU A 156 -34.26 20.58 -3.46
CA GLU A 156 -34.86 21.60 -4.33
C GLU A 156 -35.26 20.95 -5.68
N ASP A 157 -36.23 20.04 -5.62
CA ASP A 157 -37.11 19.76 -6.76
C ASP A 157 -38.26 20.78 -6.69
N ASP A 158 -37.99 22.02 -7.10
CA ASP A 158 -39.04 22.98 -7.41
C ASP A 158 -39.58 22.63 -8.80
N SER A 159 -40.68 21.90 -8.79
CA SER A 159 -41.52 21.66 -9.95
C SER A 159 -42.13 22.99 -10.39
N SER A 160 -41.54 23.64 -11.39
CA SER A 160 -42.25 24.62 -12.21
C SER A 160 -42.07 24.29 -13.69
N SER A 161 -43.22 24.25 -14.33
CA SER A 161 -43.57 23.82 -15.69
C SER A 161 -43.21 24.83 -16.79
N GLU A 162 -43.31 24.34 -18.05
CA GLU A 162 -43.41 25.07 -19.34
C GLU A 162 -42.05 25.60 -19.90
N GLU A 163 -41.68 25.48 -21.18
CA GLU A 163 -42.41 25.46 -22.46
C GLU A 163 -41.71 24.59 -23.52
N ASP A 164 -42.49 24.25 -24.55
CA ASP A 164 -42.15 23.63 -25.82
C ASP A 164 -41.00 24.33 -26.59
N ASP A 165 -40.18 23.56 -27.31
CA ASP A 165 -39.84 23.94 -28.69
C ASP A 165 -39.22 22.78 -29.49
N ASP A 166 -39.92 22.44 -30.57
CA ASP A 166 -39.55 21.54 -31.65
C ASP A 166 -38.26 21.99 -32.33
N TRP A 167 -37.30 21.07 -32.53
CA TRP A 167 -36.36 21.20 -33.64
C TRP A 167 -36.11 19.87 -34.34
N TYR A 168 -36.39 19.91 -35.65
CA TYR A 168 -36.55 18.85 -36.65
C TYR A 168 -35.41 17.83 -36.74
#